data_AF-A0A368LHC0-F1
#
_entry.id   AF-A0A368LHC0-F1
#
_cell.length_a   1.000
_cell.length_b   1.000
_cell.length_c   1.000
_cell.angle_alpha   90.00
_cell.angle_beta   90.00
_cell.angle_gamma   90.00
#
_symmetry.space_group_name_H-M   'P 1'
#
loop_
_entity.id
_entity.type
_entity.pdbx_description
1 polymer ?
#
loop_
_entity_poly.entity_id
_entity_poly.type
_entity_poly.pdbx_seq_one_letter_code
_entity_poly.pdbx_strand_id
1 'polypeptide(L)'
;MQSTDDRYISHKVFNELTYYAQFYEYLSDSVMSFPTTGTTAIMNMDTYVFMSIKGTIESIHLVLKDGKLNDAYALLRKYYDSVMINAYTNLYINDHTGQTGFFIEEINDWLHGRKPLPRMKKMSAYLNKSAQLTELNRLFDSDDRYDGVRERCNDNMHYNYFALLMLNEGKIHMKERIHQLEQLSNDIRDVFILNVAYLFIINEHYMMSSDYIDYMEASMLPPEGSQYWVATFIQEMADNILSKVRPDILALLKRTTSMDLT
;
A
#
# COMPACT_ATOMS: atom_id res chain seq x y z
N MET A 1 15.34 -26.53 3.56
CA MET A 1 14.27 -26.24 4.52
C MET A 1 12.94 -26.55 3.86
N GLN A 2 12.04 -27.23 4.57
CA GLN A 2 10.65 -27.45 4.19
C GLN A 2 9.75 -26.36 4.80
N SER A 3 8.51 -26.22 4.33
CA SER A 3 7.54 -25.29 4.92
C SER A 3 7.05 -25.72 6.31
N THR A 4 7.25 -26.98 6.68
CA THR A 4 6.93 -27.51 8.01
C THR A 4 8.07 -27.39 9.01
N ASP A 5 9.24 -26.91 8.61
CA ASP A 5 10.36 -26.70 9.52
C ASP A 5 10.05 -25.53 10.48
N ASP A 6 10.40 -25.65 11.75
CA ASP A 6 10.12 -24.63 12.79
C ASP A 6 10.60 -23.23 12.39
N ARG A 7 11.74 -23.13 11.71
CA ARG A 7 12.30 -21.85 11.22
C ARG A 7 11.45 -21.19 10.15
N TYR A 8 10.73 -21.98 9.34
CA TYR A 8 9.75 -21.45 8.39
C TYR A 8 8.52 -20.97 9.15
N ILE A 9 7.93 -21.84 9.98
CA ILE A 9 6.66 -21.56 10.68
C ILE A 9 6.77 -20.36 11.63
N SER A 10 7.92 -20.19 12.29
CA SER A 10 8.20 -19.07 13.21
C SER A 10 8.74 -17.81 12.52
N HIS A 11 8.81 -17.79 11.18
CA HIS A 11 9.34 -16.64 10.45
C HIS A 11 8.49 -15.38 10.68
N LYS A 12 9.15 -14.23 10.85
CA LYS A 12 8.50 -12.94 11.17
C LYS A 12 7.42 -12.51 10.17
N VAL A 13 7.54 -12.93 8.91
CA VAL A 13 6.63 -12.58 7.81
C VAL A 13 5.16 -12.87 8.13
N PHE A 14 4.87 -13.92 8.91
CA PHE A 14 3.50 -14.26 9.28
C PHE A 14 2.88 -13.21 10.21
N ASN A 15 3.66 -12.66 11.13
CA ASN A 15 3.23 -11.58 12.02
C ASN A 15 3.17 -10.25 11.25
N GLU A 16 4.15 -9.99 10.38
CA GLU A 16 4.16 -8.79 9.52
C GLU A 16 2.93 -8.72 8.61
N LEU A 17 2.57 -9.82 7.95
CA LEU A 17 1.35 -9.90 7.12
C LEU A 17 0.07 -9.64 7.93
N THR A 18 0.01 -10.15 9.16
CA THR A 18 -1.14 -9.90 10.06
C THR A 18 -1.21 -8.42 10.43
N TYR A 19 -0.06 -7.81 10.76
CA TYR A 19 0.03 -6.38 11.04
C TYR A 19 -0.38 -5.52 9.84
N TYR A 20 0.12 -5.82 8.63
CA TYR A 20 -0.23 -5.05 7.43
C TYR A 20 -1.71 -5.16 7.09
N ALA A 21 -2.31 -6.35 7.21
CA ALA A 21 -3.75 -6.54 6.99
C ALA A 21 -4.58 -5.71 7.97
N GLN A 22 -4.20 -5.69 9.25
CA GLN A 22 -4.86 -4.89 10.28
C GLN A 22 -4.67 -3.39 10.05
N PHE A 23 -3.49 -2.95 9.62
CA PHE A 23 -3.24 -1.55 9.25
C PHE A 23 -4.19 -1.10 8.14
N TYR A 24 -4.39 -1.89 7.08
CA TYR A 24 -5.30 -1.55 6.00
C TYR A 24 -6.78 -1.57 6.41
N GLU A 25 -7.15 -2.40 7.39
CA GLU A 25 -8.49 -2.35 8.00
C GLU A 25 -8.70 -1.02 8.74
N TYR A 26 -7.79 -0.65 9.63
CA TYR A 26 -7.86 0.63 10.36
C TYR A 26 -7.83 1.84 9.43
N LEU A 27 -6.99 1.78 8.39
CA LEU A 27 -6.95 2.84 7.38
C LEU A 27 -8.28 2.92 6.62
N SER A 28 -8.84 1.80 6.18
CA SER A 28 -10.15 1.72 5.53
C SER A 28 -11.25 2.39 6.34
N ASP A 29 -11.31 2.08 7.64
CA ASP A 29 -12.30 2.64 8.56
C ASP A 29 -12.07 4.15 8.77
N SER A 30 -10.82 4.56 8.97
CA SER A 30 -10.47 5.97 9.21
C SER A 30 -10.79 6.90 8.04
N VAL A 31 -10.68 6.41 6.79
CA VAL A 31 -10.89 7.27 5.61
C VAL A 31 -12.32 7.25 5.09
N MET A 32 -13.17 6.37 5.60
CA MET A 32 -14.49 6.05 5.05
C MET A 32 -15.41 7.27 4.92
N SER A 33 -15.32 8.19 5.88
CA SER A 33 -16.15 9.41 5.95
C SER A 33 -15.67 10.53 5.02
N PHE A 34 -14.45 10.46 4.47
CA PHE A 34 -13.98 11.48 3.53
C PHE A 34 -14.61 11.27 2.14
N PRO A 35 -15.29 12.27 1.58
CA PRO A 35 -15.94 12.11 0.29
C PRO A 35 -14.91 12.05 -0.86
N THR A 36 -15.02 11.05 -1.73
CA THR A 36 -14.28 11.01 -2.99
C THR A 36 -14.93 11.94 -4.02
N THR A 37 -14.63 13.23 -3.90
CA THR A 37 -15.19 14.30 -4.73
C THR A 37 -14.98 14.01 -6.22
N GLY A 38 -16.01 14.28 -7.04
CA GLY A 38 -15.97 14.05 -8.48
C GLY A 38 -16.25 12.60 -8.90
N THR A 39 -16.75 11.74 -8.01
CA THR A 39 -17.20 10.37 -8.32
C THR A 39 -18.61 10.12 -7.81
N THR A 40 -19.26 9.03 -8.24
CA THR A 40 -20.54 8.58 -7.67
C THR A 40 -20.37 7.61 -6.48
N ALA A 41 -19.17 7.47 -5.92
CA ALA A 41 -18.95 6.55 -4.80
C ALA A 41 -19.77 7.02 -3.58
N ILE A 42 -20.44 6.08 -2.90
CA ILE A 42 -21.31 6.38 -1.74
C ILE A 42 -20.47 6.69 -0.51
N MET A 43 -19.37 5.96 -0.34
CA MET A 43 -18.33 6.19 0.67
C MET A 43 -17.02 6.50 -0.04
N ASN A 44 -15.97 6.81 0.73
CA ASN A 44 -14.64 6.93 0.17
C ASN A 44 -14.28 5.69 -0.69
N MET A 45 -13.89 5.90 -1.94
CA MET A 45 -13.47 4.82 -2.84
C MET A 45 -12.28 4.05 -2.26
N ASP A 46 -11.40 4.71 -1.52
CA ASP A 46 -10.19 4.11 -0.97
C ASP A 46 -10.48 3.10 0.14
N THR A 47 -11.60 3.22 0.86
CA THR A 47 -12.09 2.18 1.78
C THR A 47 -12.18 0.83 1.08
N TYR A 48 -12.75 0.78 -0.14
CA TYR A 48 -12.84 -0.46 -0.90
C TYR A 48 -11.47 -0.95 -1.39
N VAL A 49 -10.57 -0.03 -1.75
CA VAL A 49 -9.22 -0.37 -2.21
C VAL A 49 -8.40 -0.97 -1.06
N PHE A 50 -8.43 -0.36 0.13
CA PHE A 50 -7.72 -0.84 1.31
C PHE A 50 -8.25 -2.19 1.80
N MET A 51 -9.58 -2.40 1.79
CA MET A 51 -10.15 -3.72 2.08
C MET A 51 -9.76 -4.78 1.04
N SER A 52 -9.63 -4.39 -0.24
CA SER A 52 -9.13 -5.30 -1.29
C SER A 52 -7.65 -5.65 -1.10
N ILE A 53 -6.84 -4.68 -0.69
CA ILE A 53 -5.43 -4.88 -0.35
C ILE A 53 -5.32 -5.80 0.87
N LYS A 54 -6.06 -5.54 1.95
CA LYS A 54 -6.16 -6.42 3.13
C LYS A 54 -6.42 -7.86 2.72
N GLY A 55 -7.46 -8.11 1.92
CA GLY A 55 -7.80 -9.46 1.47
C GLY A 55 -6.70 -10.11 0.61
N THR A 56 -5.94 -9.31 -0.16
CA THR A 56 -4.78 -9.80 -0.92
C THR A 56 -3.62 -10.20 0.01
N ILE A 57 -3.35 -9.42 1.05
CA ILE A 57 -2.33 -9.71 2.08
C ILE A 57 -2.71 -10.97 2.88
N GLU A 58 -3.98 -11.11 3.27
CA GLU A 58 -4.50 -12.32 3.91
C GLU A 58 -4.39 -13.55 2.99
N SER A 59 -4.57 -13.36 1.68
CA SER A 59 -4.35 -14.43 0.70
C SER A 59 -2.87 -14.83 0.61
N ILE A 60 -1.94 -13.86 0.66
CA ILE A 60 -0.49 -14.15 0.75
C ILE A 60 -0.20 -14.98 2.00
N HIS A 61 -0.75 -14.57 3.15
CA HIS A 61 -0.60 -15.31 4.40
C HIS A 61 -1.12 -16.76 4.28
N LEU A 62 -2.28 -16.95 3.67
CA LEU A 62 -2.88 -18.28 3.47
C LEU A 62 -1.98 -19.20 2.63
N VAL A 63 -1.50 -18.73 1.47
CA VAL A 63 -0.66 -19.56 0.58
C VAL A 63 0.71 -19.84 1.20
N LEU A 64 1.26 -18.90 1.98
CA LEU A 64 2.51 -19.13 2.71
C LEU A 64 2.36 -20.19 3.80
N LYS A 65 1.23 -20.22 4.51
CA LYS A 65 0.92 -21.27 5.49
C LYS A 65 0.83 -22.66 4.85
N ASP A 66 0.39 -22.72 3.60
CA ASP A 66 0.36 -23.94 2.79
C ASP A 66 1.73 -24.27 2.14
N GLY A 67 2.75 -23.45 2.37
CA GLY A 67 4.11 -23.64 1.83
C GLY A 67 4.27 -23.24 0.36
N LYS A 68 3.30 -22.54 -0.22
CA LYS A 68 3.27 -22.10 -1.63
C LYS A 68 3.91 -20.73 -1.78
N LEU A 69 5.24 -20.70 -1.72
CA LEU A 69 5.99 -19.45 -1.66
C LEU A 69 6.01 -18.70 -2.99
N ASN A 70 5.96 -19.39 -4.13
CA ASN A 70 5.90 -18.72 -5.44
C ASN A 70 4.51 -18.11 -5.70
N ASP A 71 3.42 -18.77 -5.29
CA ASP A 71 2.06 -18.20 -5.36
C ASP A 71 1.95 -16.89 -4.56
N ALA A 72 2.69 -16.79 -3.44
CA ALA A 72 2.76 -15.55 -2.67
C ALA A 72 3.35 -14.38 -3.47
N TYR A 73 4.34 -14.62 -4.34
CA TYR A 73 4.88 -13.59 -5.24
C TYR A 73 3.89 -13.19 -6.34
N ALA A 74 3.07 -14.11 -6.84
CA ALA A 74 2.00 -13.77 -7.78
C ALA A 74 0.97 -12.82 -7.13
N LEU A 75 0.62 -13.07 -5.87
CA LEU A 75 -0.25 -12.20 -5.09
C LEU A 75 0.43 -10.88 -4.70
N LEU A 76 1.74 -10.88 -4.41
CA LEU A 76 2.51 -9.65 -4.20
C LEU A 76 2.54 -8.77 -5.46
N ARG A 77 2.64 -9.36 -6.66
CA ARG A 77 2.53 -8.63 -7.93
C ARG A 77 1.18 -7.91 -8.05
N LYS A 78 0.10 -8.60 -7.67
CA LYS A 78 -1.25 -8.02 -7.64
C LYS A 78 -1.35 -6.91 -6.58
N TYR A 79 -0.78 -7.12 -5.39
CA TYR A 79 -0.72 -6.10 -4.34
C TYR A 79 0.02 -4.85 -4.82
N TYR A 80 1.20 -5.00 -5.44
CA TYR A 80 1.93 -3.89 -6.05
C TYR A 80 1.07 -3.14 -7.06
N ASP A 81 0.34 -3.84 -7.93
CA ASP A 81 -0.54 -3.20 -8.90
C ASP A 81 -1.68 -2.41 -8.24
N SER A 82 -2.27 -2.93 -7.16
CA SER A 82 -3.27 -2.21 -6.36
C SER A 82 -2.70 -0.92 -5.74
N VAL A 83 -1.45 -0.95 -5.26
CA VAL A 83 -0.76 0.22 -4.71
C VAL A 83 -0.58 1.31 -5.77
N MET A 84 -0.14 0.92 -6.97
CA MET A 84 0.05 1.86 -8.07
C MET A 84 -1.27 2.41 -8.60
N ILE A 85 -2.33 1.58 -8.65
CA ILE A 85 -3.68 2.02 -8.98
C ILE A 85 -4.17 3.03 -7.94
N ASN A 86 -4.04 2.73 -6.65
CA ASN A 86 -4.47 3.62 -5.57
C ASN A 86 -3.79 4.99 -5.63
N ALA A 87 -2.46 5.02 -5.83
CA ALA A 87 -1.72 6.27 -5.99
C ALA A 87 -2.18 7.04 -7.24
N TYR A 88 -2.34 6.33 -8.37
CA TYR A 88 -2.78 6.93 -9.63
C TYR A 88 -4.18 7.56 -9.51
N THR A 89 -5.15 6.80 -9.00
CA THR A 89 -6.53 7.26 -8.92
C THR A 89 -6.65 8.47 -8.00
N ASN A 90 -5.95 8.47 -6.86
CA ASN A 90 -5.97 9.60 -5.94
C ASN A 90 -5.33 10.86 -6.51
N LEU A 91 -4.14 10.74 -7.12
CA LEU A 91 -3.52 11.89 -7.76
C LEU A 91 -4.38 12.41 -8.92
N TYR A 92 -4.92 11.51 -9.75
CA TYR A 92 -5.77 11.88 -10.87
C TYR A 92 -7.04 12.60 -10.39
N ILE A 93 -7.65 12.14 -9.30
CA ILE A 93 -8.79 12.83 -8.67
C ILE A 93 -8.39 14.23 -8.23
N ASN A 94 -7.29 14.37 -7.49
CA ASN A 94 -6.85 15.66 -6.98
C ASN A 94 -6.53 16.66 -8.11
N ASP A 95 -5.89 16.21 -9.19
CA ASP A 95 -5.56 17.05 -10.36
C ASP A 95 -6.78 17.47 -11.19
N HIS A 96 -7.88 16.71 -11.12
CA HIS A 96 -9.09 16.94 -11.94
C HIS A 96 -10.30 17.43 -11.14
N THR A 97 -10.19 17.54 -9.82
CA THR A 97 -11.22 18.14 -8.99
C THR A 97 -11.40 19.61 -9.34
N GLY A 98 -12.65 20.04 -9.53
CA GLY A 98 -12.98 21.42 -9.93
C GLY A 98 -12.90 21.71 -11.43
N GLN A 99 -12.52 20.73 -12.27
CA GLN A 99 -12.63 20.87 -13.73
C GLN A 99 -14.10 20.79 -14.19
N THR A 100 -14.40 21.36 -15.37
CA THR A 100 -15.76 21.36 -15.96
C THR A 100 -16.29 19.94 -16.18
N GLY A 101 -17.37 19.60 -15.47
CA GLY A 101 -18.02 18.29 -15.53
C GLY A 101 -18.62 17.96 -14.17
N PHE A 102 -19.61 17.06 -14.14
CA PHE A 102 -20.19 16.61 -12.87
C PHE A 102 -19.36 15.50 -12.22
N PHE A 103 -18.65 14.70 -13.04
CA PHE A 103 -17.81 13.60 -12.59
C PHE A 103 -16.47 13.58 -13.34
N ILE A 104 -15.45 13.04 -12.69
CA ILE A 104 -14.16 12.72 -13.27
C ILE A 104 -14.33 11.42 -14.07
N GLU A 105 -14.63 11.54 -15.36
CA GLU A 105 -15.07 10.45 -16.22
C GLU A 105 -14.16 9.21 -16.15
N GLU A 106 -12.84 9.38 -16.17
CA GLU A 106 -11.92 8.23 -16.18
C GLU A 106 -12.06 7.34 -14.94
N ILE A 107 -12.21 7.96 -13.76
CA ILE A 107 -12.35 7.23 -12.50
C ILE A 107 -13.78 6.72 -12.34
N ASN A 108 -14.77 7.54 -12.69
CA ASN A 108 -16.17 7.16 -12.58
C ASN A 108 -16.50 6.00 -13.55
N ASP A 109 -15.98 6.00 -14.77
CA ASP A 109 -16.18 4.91 -15.72
C ASP A 109 -15.52 3.61 -15.25
N TRP A 110 -14.37 3.70 -14.58
CA TRP A 110 -13.76 2.53 -13.96
C TRP A 110 -14.60 1.98 -12.81
N LEU A 111 -15.09 2.85 -11.93
CA LEU A 111 -15.96 2.49 -10.80
C LEU A 111 -17.21 1.73 -11.26
N HIS A 112 -17.76 2.10 -12.43
CA HIS A 112 -18.95 1.47 -13.04
C HIS A 112 -18.63 0.35 -14.04
N GLY A 113 -17.36 -0.02 -14.21
CA GLY A 113 -16.94 -1.06 -15.16
C GLY A 113 -17.20 -0.70 -16.64
N ARG A 114 -17.41 0.58 -16.97
CA ARG A 114 -17.62 1.05 -18.35
C ARG A 114 -16.31 1.10 -19.13
N LYS A 115 -15.20 1.43 -18.47
CA LYS A 115 -13.87 1.51 -19.08
C LYS A 115 -12.79 1.09 -18.09
N PRO A 116 -11.78 0.28 -18.49
CA PRO A 116 -10.67 -0.04 -17.61
C PRO A 116 -9.78 1.19 -17.39
N LEU A 117 -9.09 1.21 -16.25
CA LEU A 117 -8.01 2.16 -16.01
C LEU A 117 -6.89 2.00 -17.06
N PRO A 118 -6.07 3.04 -17.26
CA PRO A 118 -4.87 2.95 -18.07
C PRO A 118 -3.95 1.80 -17.64
N ARG A 119 -3.19 1.26 -18.60
CA ARG A 119 -2.15 0.27 -18.29
C ARG A 119 -1.10 0.85 -17.35
N MET A 120 -0.46 -0.02 -16.56
CA MET A 120 0.57 0.34 -15.57
C MET A 120 1.60 1.37 -16.08
N LYS A 121 2.15 1.17 -17.29
CA LYS A 121 3.11 2.10 -17.90
C LYS A 121 2.59 3.54 -17.99
N LYS A 122 1.30 3.73 -18.33
CA LYS A 122 0.68 5.07 -18.41
C LYS A 122 0.43 5.64 -17.01
N MET A 123 0.00 4.82 -16.05
CA MET A 123 -0.18 5.24 -14.65
C MET A 123 1.15 5.65 -14.00
N SER A 124 2.21 4.85 -14.12
CA SER A 124 3.55 5.21 -13.61
C SER A 124 4.09 6.48 -14.27
N ALA A 125 3.92 6.63 -15.58
CA ALA A 125 4.33 7.85 -16.27
C ALA A 125 3.54 9.09 -15.83
N TYR A 126 2.30 8.92 -15.36
CA TYR A 126 1.50 10.00 -14.78
C TYR A 126 2.05 10.40 -13.40
N LEU A 127 2.25 9.43 -12.51
CA LEU A 127 2.84 9.65 -11.18
C LEU A 127 4.23 10.32 -11.27
N ASN A 128 5.08 9.86 -12.20
CA ASN A 128 6.44 10.38 -12.37
C ASN A 128 6.49 11.82 -12.89
N LYS A 129 5.42 12.31 -13.54
CA LYS A 129 5.34 13.68 -14.07
C LYS A 129 4.76 14.68 -13.05
N SER A 130 4.24 14.20 -11.93
CA SER A 130 3.65 15.07 -10.91
C SER A 130 4.72 15.91 -10.21
N ALA A 131 4.49 17.22 -10.15
CA ALA A 131 5.33 18.14 -9.39
C ALA A 131 5.26 17.81 -7.88
N GLN A 132 4.09 17.46 -7.37
CA GLN A 132 3.85 17.07 -5.97
C GLN A 132 4.68 15.85 -5.57
N LEU A 133 4.84 14.88 -6.48
CA LEU A 133 5.52 13.61 -6.21
C LEU A 133 7.01 13.63 -6.58
N THR A 134 7.54 14.74 -7.10
CA THR A 134 8.89 14.77 -7.68
C THR A 134 9.97 14.35 -6.68
N GLU A 135 9.92 14.85 -5.45
CA GLU A 135 10.93 14.48 -4.44
C GLU A 135 10.74 13.05 -3.93
N LEU A 136 9.49 12.61 -3.73
CA LEU A 136 9.20 11.23 -3.34
C LEU A 136 9.69 10.24 -4.41
N ASN A 137 9.43 10.50 -5.69
CA ASN A 137 9.88 9.66 -6.79
C ASN A 137 11.40 9.58 -6.86
N ARG A 138 12.13 10.69 -6.61
CA ARG A 138 13.59 10.65 -6.51
C ARG A 138 14.08 9.77 -5.37
N LEU A 139 13.37 9.72 -4.24
CA LEU A 139 13.69 8.82 -3.14
C LEU A 139 13.41 7.36 -3.51
N PHE A 140 12.36 7.08 -4.28
CA PHE A 140 12.10 5.73 -4.80
C PHE A 140 13.13 5.29 -5.84
N ASP A 141 13.60 6.22 -6.67
CA ASP A 141 14.60 5.97 -7.72
C ASP A 141 16.05 6.04 -7.21
N SER A 142 16.25 6.26 -5.90
CA SER A 142 17.59 6.40 -5.31
C SER A 142 18.35 5.07 -5.17
N ASP A 143 17.63 3.95 -5.20
CA ASP A 143 18.15 2.59 -5.20
C ASP A 143 17.29 1.68 -6.09
N ASP A 144 17.77 0.48 -6.40
CA ASP A 144 17.06 -0.47 -7.27
C ASP A 144 15.99 -1.28 -6.52
N ARG A 145 15.54 -0.83 -5.34
CA ARG A 145 14.68 -1.62 -4.46
C ARG A 145 13.34 -1.95 -5.10
N TYR A 146 12.62 -0.95 -5.58
CA TYR A 146 11.27 -1.12 -6.13
C TYR A 146 11.29 -1.76 -7.51
N ASP A 147 12.32 -1.49 -8.31
CA ASP A 147 12.57 -2.20 -9.56
C ASP A 147 12.87 -3.68 -9.29
N GLY A 148 13.71 -3.97 -8.30
CA GLY A 148 14.00 -5.34 -7.87
C GLY A 148 12.76 -6.10 -7.37
N VAL A 149 11.85 -5.45 -6.63
CA VAL A 149 10.56 -6.06 -6.21
C VAL A 149 9.78 -6.47 -7.45
N ARG A 150 9.68 -5.58 -8.44
CA ARG A 150 8.92 -5.83 -9.67
C ARG A 150 9.54 -6.95 -10.51
N GLU A 151 10.86 -6.97 -10.63
CA GLU A 151 11.61 -8.03 -11.32
C GLU A 151 11.38 -9.39 -10.66
N ARG A 152 11.54 -9.50 -9.34
CA ARG A 152 11.27 -10.74 -8.60
C ARG A 152 9.83 -11.20 -8.75
N CYS A 153 8.87 -10.28 -8.69
CA CYS A 153 7.47 -10.60 -8.96
C CYS A 153 7.25 -11.17 -10.37
N ASN A 154 7.88 -10.58 -11.39
CA ASN A 154 7.77 -11.05 -12.77
C ASN A 154 8.45 -12.41 -12.96
N ASP A 155 9.63 -12.61 -12.40
CA ASP A 155 10.36 -13.88 -12.46
C ASP A 155 9.54 -15.03 -11.85
N ASN A 156 8.89 -14.77 -10.71
CA ASN A 156 8.01 -15.75 -10.08
C ASN A 156 6.75 -16.01 -10.89
N MET A 157 6.10 -14.97 -11.41
CA MET A 157 4.87 -15.09 -12.21
C MET A 157 5.09 -15.90 -13.50
N HIS A 158 6.26 -15.76 -14.12
CA HIS A 158 6.59 -16.43 -15.38
C HIS A 158 7.41 -17.71 -15.20
N TYR A 159 7.70 -18.11 -13.95
CA TYR A 159 8.57 -19.24 -13.63
C TYR A 159 9.90 -19.20 -14.39
N ASN A 160 10.55 -18.03 -14.42
CA ASN A 160 11.78 -17.82 -15.21
C ASN A 160 12.93 -18.76 -14.81
N TYR A 161 12.89 -19.33 -13.60
CA TYR A 161 13.83 -20.35 -13.15
C TYR A 161 13.10 -21.57 -12.59
N PHE A 162 13.63 -22.77 -12.84
CA PHE A 162 13.06 -24.04 -12.32
C PHE A 162 12.99 -24.07 -10.79
N ALA A 163 13.91 -23.40 -10.10
CA ALA A 163 13.86 -23.26 -8.65
C ALA A 163 12.57 -22.58 -8.17
N LEU A 164 12.02 -21.63 -8.95
CA LEU A 164 10.78 -20.93 -8.60
C LEU A 164 9.55 -21.85 -8.69
N LEU A 165 9.52 -22.81 -9.63
CA LEU A 165 8.50 -23.86 -9.66
C LEU A 165 8.52 -24.69 -8.36
N MET A 166 9.71 -25.07 -7.91
CA MET A 166 9.86 -25.87 -6.70
C MET A 166 9.47 -25.12 -5.41
N LEU A 167 9.49 -23.78 -5.41
CA LEU A 167 9.08 -22.99 -4.24
C LEU A 167 7.59 -23.17 -3.89
N ASN A 168 6.77 -23.64 -4.84
CA ASN A 168 5.37 -23.99 -4.59
C ASN A 168 5.13 -25.38 -4.00
N GLU A 169 6.15 -26.24 -3.95
CA GLU A 169 6.07 -27.52 -3.26
C GLU A 169 6.74 -27.40 -1.88
N GLY A 170 5.93 -27.15 -0.85
CA GLY A 170 6.39 -26.90 0.53
C GLY A 170 7.15 -28.07 1.17
N LYS A 171 6.93 -29.31 0.72
CA LYS A 171 7.59 -30.51 1.27
C LYS A 171 8.97 -30.76 0.67
N ILE A 172 9.30 -30.11 -0.44
CA ILE A 172 10.65 -30.20 -1.01
C ILE A 172 11.61 -29.38 -0.16
N HIS A 173 12.68 -30.04 0.30
CA HIS A 173 13.75 -29.38 1.02
C HIS A 173 14.55 -28.49 0.07
N MET A 174 14.48 -27.18 0.26
CA MET A 174 15.29 -26.21 -0.48
C MET A 174 16.14 -25.39 0.49
N LYS A 175 17.46 -25.35 0.29
CA LYS A 175 18.36 -24.55 1.14
C LYS A 175 17.99 -23.07 1.11
N GLU A 176 17.63 -22.57 -0.07
CA GLU A 176 17.29 -21.17 -0.31
C GLU A 176 15.90 -20.75 0.17
N ARG A 177 15.02 -21.68 0.61
CA ARG A 177 13.62 -21.34 0.96
C ARG A 177 13.53 -20.26 2.03
N ILE A 178 14.42 -20.29 3.02
CA ILE A 178 14.42 -19.29 4.10
C ILE A 178 14.84 -17.92 3.57
N HIS A 179 15.83 -17.88 2.67
CA HIS A 179 16.29 -16.66 2.05
C HIS A 179 15.20 -16.06 1.14
N GLN A 180 14.49 -16.91 0.38
CA GLN A 180 13.36 -16.49 -0.44
C GLN A 180 12.18 -15.96 0.40
N LEU A 181 11.95 -16.54 1.59
CA LEU A 181 10.92 -16.08 2.53
C LEU A 181 11.29 -14.73 3.16
N GLU A 182 12.56 -14.55 3.53
CA GLU A 182 13.09 -13.27 4.02
C GLU A 182 13.03 -12.20 2.92
N GLN A 183 13.39 -12.54 1.68
CA GLN A 183 13.27 -11.62 0.53
C GLN A 183 11.81 -11.22 0.29
N LEU A 184 10.88 -12.18 0.32
CA LEU A 184 9.45 -11.90 0.17
C LEU A 184 8.93 -10.96 1.28
N SER A 185 9.35 -11.18 2.53
CA SER A 185 9.04 -10.31 3.67
C SER A 185 9.51 -8.87 3.42
N ASN A 186 10.76 -8.70 2.96
CA ASN A 186 11.29 -7.40 2.60
C ASN A 186 10.50 -6.75 1.46
N ASP A 187 10.14 -7.51 0.42
CA ASP A 187 9.39 -7.00 -0.72
C ASP A 187 7.98 -6.56 -0.34
N ILE A 188 7.28 -7.33 0.50
CA ILE A 188 5.95 -6.96 1.03
C ILE A 188 6.04 -5.64 1.81
N ARG A 189 7.04 -5.52 2.70
CA ARG A 189 7.28 -4.29 3.47
C ARG A 189 7.56 -3.10 2.56
N ASP A 190 8.36 -3.30 1.52
CA ASP A 190 8.70 -2.22 0.60
C ASP A 190 7.47 -1.77 -0.20
N VAL A 191 6.60 -2.69 -0.65
CA VAL A 191 5.31 -2.35 -1.28
C VAL A 191 4.37 -1.64 -0.32
N PHE A 192 4.35 -2.02 0.95
CA PHE A 192 3.62 -1.32 2.00
C PHE A 192 4.11 0.13 2.15
N ILE A 193 5.43 0.33 2.25
CA ILE A 193 6.04 1.67 2.33
C ILE A 193 5.73 2.50 1.07
N LEU A 194 5.81 1.90 -0.12
CA LEU A 194 5.45 2.55 -1.38
C LEU A 194 4.03 3.12 -1.33
N ASN A 195 3.09 2.34 -0.81
CA ASN A 195 1.70 2.76 -0.72
C ASN A 195 1.48 3.91 0.25
N VAL A 196 1.91 3.76 1.50
CA VAL A 196 1.68 4.80 2.52
C VAL A 196 2.37 6.10 2.15
N ALA A 197 3.55 6.05 1.53
CA ALA A 197 4.28 7.24 1.13
C ALA A 197 3.59 7.99 -0.02
N TYR A 198 3.14 7.31 -1.08
CA TYR A 198 2.34 7.96 -2.11
C TYR A 198 1.05 8.51 -1.52
N LEU A 199 0.34 7.68 -0.75
CA LEU A 199 -0.97 8.01 -0.21
C LEU A 199 -0.93 9.27 0.66
N PHE A 200 0.01 9.34 1.59
CA PHE A 200 0.10 10.44 2.55
C PHE A 200 0.68 11.73 1.97
N ILE A 201 1.45 11.65 0.89
CA ILE A 201 1.82 12.85 0.13
C ILE A 201 0.63 13.38 -0.68
N ILE A 202 -0.18 12.48 -1.26
CA ILE A 202 -1.33 12.87 -2.10
C ILE A 202 -2.50 13.36 -1.24
N ASN A 203 -2.81 12.64 -0.16
CA ASN A 203 -3.95 12.85 0.74
C ASN A 203 -3.47 12.88 2.21
N GLU A 204 -2.80 13.95 2.61
CA GLU A 204 -2.25 14.06 3.97
C GLU A 204 -3.29 13.89 5.08
N HIS A 205 -4.53 14.33 4.84
CA HIS A 205 -5.64 14.23 5.78
C HIS A 205 -6.03 12.77 6.10
N TYR A 206 -5.59 11.78 5.31
CA TYR A 206 -5.76 10.36 5.68
C TYR A 206 -4.90 9.95 6.87
N MET A 207 -3.96 10.80 7.31
CA MET A 207 -3.24 10.58 8.55
C MET A 207 -4.03 11.03 9.79
N MET A 208 -5.11 11.80 9.62
CA MET A 208 -5.79 12.50 10.70
C MET A 208 -6.41 11.53 11.71
N SER A 209 -6.29 11.85 13.00
CA SER A 209 -6.99 11.16 14.07
C SER A 209 -8.50 11.38 13.98
N SER A 210 -9.30 10.42 14.46
CA SER A 210 -10.76 10.59 14.51
C SER A 210 -11.18 11.69 15.48
N ASP A 211 -10.33 12.08 16.44
CA ASP A 211 -10.64 13.06 17.48
C ASP A 211 -11.37 14.29 16.91
N TYR A 212 -10.80 14.92 15.87
CA TYR A 212 -11.42 16.10 15.25
C TYR A 212 -12.86 15.83 14.76
N ILE A 213 -13.06 14.70 14.08
CA ILE A 213 -14.36 14.28 13.56
C ILE A 213 -15.31 13.92 14.71
N ASP A 214 -14.84 13.21 15.73
CA ASP A 214 -15.64 12.79 16.89
C ASP A 214 -16.19 14.01 17.65
N TYR A 215 -15.38 15.07 17.84
CA TYR A 215 -15.85 16.33 18.41
C TYR A 215 -16.93 16.99 17.53
N MET A 216 -16.74 17.01 16.21
CA MET A 216 -17.71 17.58 15.27
C MET A 216 -19.04 16.80 15.26
N GLU A 217 -18.99 15.47 15.27
CA GLU A 217 -20.16 14.60 15.34
C GLU A 217 -20.93 14.76 16.65
N ALA A 218 -20.20 14.95 17.76
CA ALA A 218 -20.78 15.26 19.06
C ALA A 218 -21.32 16.70 19.18
N SER A 219 -21.26 17.51 18.11
CA SER A 219 -21.61 18.95 18.13
C SER A 219 -20.83 19.75 19.17
N MET A 220 -19.58 19.34 19.44
CA MET A 220 -18.65 19.99 20.35
C MET A 220 -17.60 20.78 19.57
N LEU A 221 -17.01 21.81 20.18
CA LEU A 221 -15.89 22.53 19.58
C LEU A 221 -14.63 21.66 19.63
N PRO A 222 -14.00 21.30 18.49
CA PRO A 222 -12.76 20.55 18.50
C PRO A 222 -11.63 21.35 19.14
N PRO A 223 -10.66 20.70 19.81
CA PRO A 223 -9.44 21.36 20.26
C PRO A 223 -8.71 22.06 19.12
N GLU A 224 -8.09 23.20 19.39
CA GLU A 224 -7.31 23.92 18.39
C GLU A 224 -6.16 23.04 17.86
N GLY A 225 -6.06 22.91 16.53
CA GLY A 225 -5.02 22.12 15.87
C GLY A 225 -5.31 20.62 15.78
N SER A 226 -6.42 20.12 16.34
CA SER A 226 -6.70 18.67 16.32
C SER A 226 -6.94 18.08 14.92
N GLN A 227 -7.19 18.93 13.91
CA GLN A 227 -7.25 18.51 12.51
C GLN A 227 -5.89 18.04 11.94
N TYR A 228 -4.79 18.32 12.63
CA TYR A 228 -3.45 17.90 12.23
C TYR A 228 -2.91 16.73 13.06
N TRP A 229 -3.64 16.31 14.10
CA TRP A 229 -3.24 15.17 14.92
C TRP A 229 -3.24 13.89 14.10
N VAL A 230 -2.23 13.05 14.31
CA VAL A 230 -2.07 11.79 13.58
C VAL A 230 -2.72 10.64 14.35
N ALA A 231 -3.46 9.78 13.65
CA ALA A 231 -4.03 8.58 14.23
C ALA A 231 -2.94 7.64 14.79
N THR A 232 -3.19 7.06 15.97
CA THR A 232 -2.19 6.24 16.69
C THR A 232 -1.57 5.14 15.84
N PHE A 233 -2.37 4.39 15.07
CA PHE A 233 -1.86 3.29 14.23
C PHE A 233 -0.92 3.77 13.10
N ILE A 234 -1.05 5.03 12.67
CA ILE A 234 -0.19 5.65 11.66
C ILE A 234 1.12 6.10 12.30
N GLN A 235 1.07 6.67 13.51
CA GLN A 235 2.28 6.99 14.27
C GLN A 235 3.07 5.70 14.60
N GLU A 236 2.40 4.63 15.02
CA GLU A 236 3.04 3.34 15.27
C GLU A 236 3.71 2.78 14.00
N MET A 237 3.08 2.94 12.83
CA MET A 237 3.67 2.55 11.55
C MET A 237 4.90 3.40 11.21
N ALA A 238 4.83 4.72 11.40
CA ALA A 238 5.95 5.62 11.20
C ALA A 238 7.15 5.25 12.09
N ASP A 239 6.90 5.01 13.38
CA ASP A 239 7.92 4.67 14.37
C ASP A 239 8.52 3.28 14.14
N ASN A 240 7.68 2.30 13.82
CA ASN A 240 8.14 0.92 13.77
C ASN A 240 8.67 0.48 12.41
N ILE A 241 8.25 1.14 11.32
CA ILE A 241 8.61 0.77 9.95
C ILE A 241 9.40 1.89 9.28
N LEU A 242 8.81 3.08 9.10
CA LEU A 242 9.46 4.13 8.30
C LEU A 242 10.76 4.60 8.95
N SER A 243 10.77 4.89 10.26
CA SER A 243 11.96 5.36 10.97
C SER A 243 13.16 4.40 10.85
N LYS A 244 12.88 3.09 10.74
CA LYS A 244 13.89 2.03 10.70
C LYS A 244 14.34 1.69 9.29
N VAL A 245 13.44 1.77 8.31
CA VAL A 245 13.67 1.24 6.95
C VAL A 245 13.80 2.34 5.90
N ARG A 246 13.04 3.42 6.03
CA ARG A 246 13.02 4.58 5.12
C ARG A 246 12.88 5.89 5.90
N PRO A 247 13.88 6.24 6.75
CA PRO A 247 13.86 7.48 7.52
C PRO A 247 13.89 8.73 6.61
N ASP A 248 14.37 8.59 5.39
CA ASP A 248 14.31 9.59 4.33
C ASP A 248 12.87 9.88 3.87
N ILE A 249 12.05 8.85 3.68
CA ILE A 249 10.61 9.02 3.40
C ILE A 249 9.90 9.62 4.61
N LEU A 250 10.22 9.17 5.83
CA LEU A 250 9.64 9.74 7.05
C LEU A 250 9.95 11.25 7.15
N ALA A 251 11.20 11.63 6.90
CA ALA A 251 11.61 13.03 6.91
C ALA A 251 10.93 13.86 5.82
N LEU A 252 10.72 13.27 4.63
CA LEU A 252 9.95 13.90 3.56
C LEU A 252 8.52 14.18 4.02
N LEU A 253 7.82 13.15 4.52
CA LEU A 253 6.43 13.28 5.01
C LEU A 253 6.32 14.41 6.04
N LYS A 254 7.15 14.39 7.10
CA LYS A 254 7.15 15.43 8.15
C LYS A 254 7.34 16.85 7.64
N ARG A 255 8.03 17.02 6.51
CA ARG A 255 8.37 18.34 5.97
C ARG A 255 7.35 18.82 4.94
N THR A 256 6.70 17.90 4.22
CA THR A 256 5.79 18.24 3.13
C THR A 256 4.32 18.19 3.51
N THR A 257 3.97 17.49 4.58
CA THR A 257 2.60 17.46 5.10
C THR A 257 2.46 18.39 6.31
N SER A 258 1.23 18.80 6.56
CA SER A 258 0.83 19.64 7.70
C SER A 258 0.51 18.81 8.95
N MET A 259 0.62 17.49 8.86
CA MET A 259 0.23 16.56 9.93
C MET A 259 1.34 16.44 10.97
N ASP A 260 0.96 16.32 12.25
CA ASP A 260 1.85 16.26 13.41
C ASP A 260 2.50 14.87 13.56
N LEU A 261 3.17 14.40 12.51
CA LEU A 261 3.90 13.14 12.50
C LEU A 261 5.18 13.30 13.33
N THR A 262 5.27 12.58 14.46
CA THR A 262 6.36 12.73 15.45
C THR A 262 7.57 11.87 15.16
#